data_AF-A0A519VMS4-F1
#
_entry.id   AF-A0A519VMS4-F1
#
_cell.length_a   1.000
_cell.length_b   1.000
_cell.length_c   1.000
_cell.angle_alpha   90.00
_cell.angle_beta   90.00
_cell.angle_gamma   90.00
#
_symmetry.space_group_name_H-M   'P 1'
#
loop_
_entity.id
_entity.type
_entity.pdbx_description
1 polymer ?
#
loop_
_entity_poly.entity_id
_entity_poly.type
_entity_poly.pdbx_seq_one_letter_code
_entity_poly.pdbx_strand_id
1 'polypeptide(L)' 'MFNQVSKYSQMIKREALRLGFMSCGIAKAEFLEEEAPRLEKWLKNNHHGEMSYMENHFDKRLDPRLLVEGSKSIVSL' A
#
# COMPACT_ATOMS: atom_id res chain seq x y z
N MET A 1 -18.83 8.11 -21.42
CA MET A 1 -17.38 7.94 -21.18
C MET A 1 -17.17 6.57 -20.57
N PHE A 2 -16.58 5.63 -21.32
CA PHE A 2 -16.42 4.25 -20.85
C PHE A 2 -15.52 4.18 -19.61
N ASN A 3 -15.95 3.43 -18.59
CA ASN A 3 -15.30 3.27 -17.29
C ASN A 3 -14.03 2.40 -17.41
N GLN A 4 -12.95 2.98 -17.95
CA GLN A 4 -11.68 2.31 -18.17
C GLN A 4 -11.07 1.76 -16.87
N VAL A 5 -11.25 2.47 -15.75
CA VAL A 5 -10.74 2.04 -14.43
C VAL A 5 -11.36 0.70 -14.02
N SER A 6 -12.68 0.56 -14.12
CA SER A 6 -13.36 -0.71 -13.80
C SER A 6 -12.89 -1.86 -14.70
N LYS A 7 -12.71 -1.59 -16.01
CA LYS A 7 -12.18 -2.57 -16.96
C LYS A 7 -10.79 -3.07 -16.56
N TYR A 8 -9.86 -2.15 -16.25
CA TYR A 8 -8.50 -2.52 -15.84
C TYR A 8 -8.48 -3.25 -14.50
N SER A 9 -9.26 -2.80 -13.52
CA SER A 9 -9.39 -3.47 -12.22
C SER A 9 -9.87 -4.92 -12.37
N GLN A 10 -10.85 -5.17 -13.23
CA GLN A 10 -11.32 -6.54 -13.50
C GLN A 10 -10.26 -7.39 -14.20
N MET A 11 -9.55 -6.81 -15.18
CA MET A 11 -8.48 -7.51 -15.90
C MET A 11 -7.36 -7.95 -14.96
N ILE A 12 -6.89 -7.04 -14.10
CA ILE A 12 -5.83 -7.32 -13.11
C ILE A 12 -6.28 -8.40 -12.13
N LYS A 13 -7.49 -8.30 -11.58
CA LYS A 13 -8.03 -9.30 -10.63
C LYS A 13 -8.19 -10.68 -11.25
N ARG A 14 -8.63 -10.76 -12.51
CA ARG A 14 -8.73 -12.04 -13.25
C ARG A 14 -7.36 -12.64 -13.48
N GLU A 15 -6.38 -11.81 -13.83
CA GLU A 15 -5.02 -12.27 -14.07
C GLU A 15 -4.36 -12.76 -12.78
N ALA A 16 -4.55 -12.08 -11.66
CA ALA A 16 -4.10 -12.54 -10.35
C ALA A 16 -4.67 -13.93 -10.01
N LEU A 17 -5.98 -14.12 -10.19
CA LEU A 17 -6.62 -15.43 -9.96
C LEU A 17 -6.07 -16.50 -10.90
N ARG A 18 -5.86 -16.17 -12.18
CA ARG A 18 -5.29 -17.08 -13.20
C ARG A 18 -3.87 -17.52 -12.82
N LEU A 19 -3.07 -16.63 -12.23
CA LEU A 19 -1.71 -16.90 -11.75
C LEU A 19 -1.69 -17.69 -10.43
N GLY A 20 -2.84 -17.95 -9.81
CA GLY A 20 -2.96 -18.75 -8.59
C GLY A 20 -3.00 -17.95 -7.28
N PHE A 21 -3.11 -16.62 -7.34
CA PHE A 21 -3.31 -15.82 -6.13
C PHE A 21 -4.72 -16.03 -5.58
N MET A 22 -4.82 -16.19 -4.25
CA MET A 22 -6.09 -16.41 -3.58
C MET A 22 -6.95 -15.14 -3.54
N SER A 23 -6.33 -13.95 -3.54
CA SER A 23 -7.02 -12.68 -3.51
C SER A 23 -6.35 -11.64 -4.40
N CYS A 24 -7.07 -10.55 -4.69
CA CYS A 24 -6.47 -9.38 -5.34
C CYS A 24 -7.25 -8.12 -4.96
N GLY A 25 -6.61 -7.28 -4.13
CA GLY A 25 -7.09 -5.96 -3.74
C GLY A 25 -6.43 -4.86 -4.57
N ILE A 26 -7.17 -3.79 -4.84
CA ILE A 26 -6.63 -2.58 -5.47
C ILE A 26 -7.04 -1.39 -4.60
N ALA A 27 -6.06 -0.68 -4.08
CA ALA A 27 -6.24 0.53 -3.27
C ALA A 27 -5.69 1.76 -4.00
N LYS A 28 -6.15 2.94 -3.60
CA LYS A 28 -5.59 4.21 -4.09
C LYS A 28 -4.22 4.44 -3.46
N ALA A 29 -3.26 4.92 -4.24
CA ALA A 29 -1.98 5.33 -3.70
C ALA A 29 -2.12 6.74 -3.11
N GLU A 30 -2.22 6.82 -1.79
CA GLU A 30 -2.36 8.08 -1.06
C GLU A 30 -1.72 7.97 0.33
N PHE A 31 -1.55 9.13 0.98
CA PHE A 31 -1.01 9.19 2.33
C PHE A 31 -1.98 8.55 3.32
N LEU A 32 -1.44 7.69 4.20
CA LEU A 32 -2.21 6.94 5.18
C LEU A 32 -2.41 7.75 6.47
N GLU A 33 -3.35 8.70 6.46
CA GLU A 33 -3.60 9.62 7.58
C GLU A 33 -3.97 8.91 8.89
N GLU A 34 -4.81 7.87 8.83
CA GLU A 34 -5.24 7.14 10.03
C GLU A 34 -4.12 6.27 10.63
N GLU A 35 -3.19 5.80 9.79
CA GLU A 35 -2.10 4.91 10.21
C GLU A 35 -0.88 5.69 10.71
N ALA A 36 -0.69 6.93 10.25
CA ALA A 36 0.39 7.80 10.69
C ALA A 36 0.53 7.91 12.23
N PRO A 37 -0.51 8.31 12.99
CA PRO A 37 -0.39 8.41 14.45
C PRO A 37 -0.25 7.04 15.13
N ARG A 38 -0.77 5.97 14.52
CA ARG A 38 -0.64 4.60 15.05
C ARG A 38 0.79 4.11 14.95
N LEU A 39 1.43 4.31 13.80
CA LEU A 39 2.82 3.96 13.56
C LEU A 39 3.74 4.77 14.49
N GLU A 40 3.51 6.09 14.61
CA GLU A 40 4.29 6.94 15.52
C GLU A 40 4.21 6.43 16.97
N LYS A 41 3.00 6.14 17.47
CA LYS A 41 2.81 5.58 18.81
C LYS A 41 3.49 4.24 18.98
N TRP A 42 3.39 3.36 17.99
CA TRP A 42 4.00 2.03 18.01
C TRP A 42 5.54 2.10 18.05
N LEU A 43 6.14 3.01 17.28
CA LEU A 43 7.59 3.28 17.31
C LEU A 43 8.03 3.87 18.66
N LYS A 44 7.32 4.89 19.17
CA LYS A 44 7.60 5.51 20.48
C LYS A 44 7.55 4.54 21.65
N ASN A 45 6.74 3.49 21.54
CA ASN A 45 6.63 2.45 22.56
C ASN A 45 7.65 1.32 22.40
N ASN A 46 8.65 1.45 21.53
CA ASN A 46 9.66 0.42 21.24
C ASN A 46 9.07 -0.95 20.86
N HIS A 47 7.87 -0.97 20.26
CA HIS A 47 7.24 -2.22 19.86
C HIS A 47 7.93 -2.90 18.66
N HIS A 48 8.91 -2.24 18.05
CA HIS A 48 9.75 -2.79 16.99
C HIS A 48 10.90 -3.68 17.51
N GLY A 49 11.10 -3.78 18.83
CA GLY A 49 12.15 -4.60 19.41
C GLY A 49 13.53 -4.16 18.90
N GLU A 50 14.30 -5.10 18.36
CA GLU A 50 15.64 -4.82 17.82
C GLU A 50 15.63 -4.29 16.38
N MET A 51 14.45 -4.18 15.74
CA MET A 51 14.33 -3.75 14.34
C MET A 51 14.43 -2.23 14.20
N SER A 52 15.58 -1.64 14.55
CA SER A 52 15.83 -0.19 14.50
C SER A 52 15.60 0.42 13.10
N TYR A 53 15.71 -0.37 12.03
CA TYR A 53 15.37 0.07 10.68
C TYR A 53 13.88 0.44 10.50
N MET A 54 13.01 0.03 11.42
CA MET A 54 11.58 0.38 11.40
C MET A 54 11.35 1.87 11.64
N GLU A 55 12.26 2.54 12.33
CA GLU A 55 12.23 4.00 12.53
C GLU A 55 12.64 4.77 11.27
N ASN A 56 13.39 4.12 10.37
CA ASN A 56 13.84 4.76 9.14
C ASN A 56 12.68 5.00 8.16
N HIS A 57 12.80 6.09 7.40
CA HIS A 57 11.94 6.44 6.27
C HIS A 57 10.43 6.46 6.59
N PHE A 58 10.07 7.07 7.73
CA PHE A 58 8.69 7.19 8.19
C PHE A 58 7.71 7.65 7.09
N ASP A 59 8.03 8.73 6.38
CA ASP A 59 7.16 9.28 5.33
C ASP A 59 6.92 8.29 4.19
N LYS A 60 7.95 7.51 3.79
CA LYS A 60 7.82 6.51 2.72
C LYS A 60 6.97 5.31 3.13
N ARG A 61 6.79 5.05 4.43
CA ARG A 61 5.90 4.00 4.95
C ARG A 61 4.45 4.42 4.91
N LEU A 62 4.20 5.72 4.98
CA LEU A 62 2.86 6.29 5.01
C LEU A 62 2.41 6.80 3.64
N ASP A 63 3.33 7.11 2.74
CA ASP A 63 3.01 7.55 1.39
C ASP A 63 3.70 6.68 0.33
N PRO A 64 2.98 5.73 -0.29
CA PRO A 64 3.55 4.90 -1.34
C PRO A 64 3.96 5.71 -2.59
N ARG A 65 3.47 6.95 -2.77
CA ARG A 65 3.87 7.82 -3.89
C ARG A 65 5.32 8.30 -3.78
N LEU A 66 5.91 8.23 -2.57
CA LEU A 66 7.32 8.55 -2.33
C LEU A 66 8.25 7.37 -2.63
N LEU A 67 7.71 6.15 -2.79
CA LEU A 67 8.48 4.97 -3.21
C LEU A 67 8.65 4.95 -4.73
N VAL A 68 7.57 5.21 -5.46
CA VAL A 68 7.57 5.27 -6.93
C VAL A 68 6.74 6.48 -7.34
N GLU A 69 7.41 7.48 -7.93
CA GLU A 69 6.79 8.72 -8.37
C GLU A 69 5.66 8.47 -9.37
N GLY A 70 4.55 9.18 -9.21
CA GLY A 70 3.39 9.07 -10.10
C GLY A 70 2.51 7.84 -9.85
N SER A 71 2.78 7.04 -8.81
CA SER A 71 1.92 5.92 -8.41
C SER A 71 0.49 6.40 -8.11
N LYS A 72 -0.50 5.72 -8.69
CA LYS A 72 -1.94 6.04 -8.53
C LYS A 72 -2.72 4.96 -7.79
N SER A 73 -2.24 3.72 -7.84
CA SER A 73 -2.92 2.57 -7.26
C SER A 73 -1.92 1.53 -6.80
N ILE A 74 -2.27 0.81 -5.74
CA ILE A 74 -1.49 -0.30 -5.18
C ILE A 74 -2.29 -1.59 -5.40
N VAL A 75 -1.63 -2.61 -5.96
CA VAL A 75 -2.18 -3.96 -6.11
C VAL A 75 -1.63 -4.82 -4.98
N SER A 76 -2.51 -5.46 -4.21
CA SER A 76 -2.16 -6.43 -3.16
C SER A 76 -2.74 -7.79 -3.52
N LEU A 77 -1.97 -8.87 -3.33
CA LEU A 77 -2.27 -10.22 -3.82
C LEU A 77 -2.38 -11.21 -2.64
#